data_AF-A0A3C1E0E0-F1
#
_entry.id   AF-A0A3C1E0E0-F1
#
_cell.length_a   1.000
_cell.length_b   1.000
_cell.length_c   1.000
_cell.angle_alpha   90.00
_cell.angle_beta   90.00
_cell.angle_gamma   90.00
#
_symmetry.space_group_name_H-M   'P 1'
#
loop_
_entity.id
_entity.type
_entity.pdbx_description
1 polymer ?
#
loop_
_entity_poly.entity_id
_entity_poly.type
_entity_poly.pdbx_seq_one_letter_code
_entity_poly.pdbx_strand_id
1 'polypeptide(L)'
;GYPHPDHIRTHEISMYAFKAAADASRYPDAGEPWQISKVYYDRIFNAPRIEAMYQFLLVNDPDSPQLERLTEVRGWMRDRPNLATTQVPVGDFLEARDEALRSHASQVAPDSFFFFWPNDLQREAWPYED
;
A
#
# COMPACT_ATOMS: atom_id res chain seq x y z
N GLY A 1 -3.83 5.45 -4.85
CA GLY A 1 -3.02 4.75 -5.87
C GLY A 1 -2.59 5.67 -6.99
N TYR A 2 -1.90 5.14 -8.00
CA TYR A 2 -1.58 5.86 -9.25
C TYR A 2 -2.83 5.90 -10.17
N PRO A 3 -2.91 6.83 -11.14
CA PRO A 3 -4.15 7.14 -11.86
C PRO A 3 -4.48 6.14 -12.99
N HIS A 4 -4.36 4.84 -12.72
CA HIS A 4 -4.84 3.81 -13.65
C HIS A 4 -6.36 3.94 -13.83
N PRO A 5 -6.88 3.91 -15.07
CA PRO A 5 -8.32 3.99 -15.32
C PRO A 5 -9.12 2.95 -14.53
N ASP A 6 -8.63 1.71 -14.47
CA ASP A 6 -9.31 0.66 -13.73
C ASP A 6 -9.31 0.89 -12.22
N HIS A 7 -8.26 1.48 -11.63
CA HIS A 7 -8.26 1.82 -10.21
C HIS A 7 -9.31 2.88 -9.87
N ILE A 8 -9.49 3.87 -10.76
CA ILE A 8 -10.55 4.88 -10.62
C ILE A 8 -11.92 4.20 -10.71
N ARG A 9 -12.10 3.29 -11.69
CA ARG A 9 -13.37 2.59 -11.86
C ARG A 9 -13.69 1.65 -10.69
N THR A 10 -12.67 0.96 -10.14
CA THR A 10 -12.79 0.16 -8.93
C THR A 10 -13.27 1.02 -7.76
N HIS A 11 -12.68 2.20 -7.55
CA HIS A 11 -13.14 3.11 -6.51
C HIS A 11 -14.62 3.47 -6.68
N GLU A 12 -15.03 3.92 -7.87
CA GLU A 12 -16.40 4.33 -8.15
C GLU A 12 -17.40 3.21 -7.86
N ILE A 13 -17.12 1.99 -8.37
CA ILE A 13 -18.03 0.86 -8.25
C ILE A 13 -18.05 0.28 -6.84
N SER A 14 -16.91 0.24 -6.14
CA SER A 14 -16.84 -0.19 -4.74
C SER A 14 -17.59 0.77 -3.82
N MET A 15 -17.50 2.08 -4.03
CA MET A 15 -18.25 3.06 -3.22
C MET A 15 -19.75 3.06 -3.54
N TYR A 16 -20.11 2.77 -4.79
CA TYR A 16 -21.50 2.51 -5.16
C TYR A 16 -22.02 1.27 -4.43
N ALA A 17 -21.29 0.15 -4.50
CA ALA A 17 -21.66 -1.11 -3.87
C ALA A 17 -21.75 -0.98 -2.35
N PHE A 18 -20.82 -0.24 -1.72
CA PHE A 18 -20.85 0.07 -0.30
C PHE A 18 -22.18 0.71 0.15
N LYS A 19 -22.68 1.69 -0.62
CA LYS A 19 -23.95 2.35 -0.34
C LYS A 19 -25.15 1.45 -0.66
N ALA A 20 -25.06 0.71 -1.77
CA ALA A 20 -26.13 -0.16 -2.25
C ALA A 20 -26.36 -1.37 -1.34
N ALA A 21 -25.31 -1.90 -0.71
CA ALA A 21 -25.39 -3.10 0.11
C ALA A 21 -26.38 -2.97 1.28
N ALA A 22 -26.58 -1.77 1.81
CA ALA A 22 -27.52 -1.51 2.90
C ALA A 22 -28.97 -1.23 2.44
N ASP A 23 -29.21 -1.12 1.13
CA ASP A 23 -30.51 -0.78 0.56
C ASP A 23 -31.26 -2.04 0.09
N ALA A 24 -32.19 -2.52 0.92
CA ALA A 24 -33.00 -3.71 0.65
C ALA A 24 -33.85 -3.61 -0.63
N SER A 25 -34.16 -2.39 -1.10
CA SER A 25 -35.01 -2.19 -2.27
C SER A 25 -34.26 -2.28 -3.60
N ARG A 26 -32.94 -2.11 -3.56
CA ARG A 26 -32.14 -1.91 -4.78
C ARG A 26 -31.79 -3.22 -5.48
N TYR A 27 -31.46 -4.24 -4.70
CA TYR A 27 -31.09 -5.57 -5.18
C TYR A 27 -31.76 -6.66 -4.33
N PRO A 28 -33.09 -6.80 -4.38
CA PRO A 28 -33.84 -7.70 -3.50
C PRO A 28 -33.47 -9.18 -3.70
N ASP A 29 -33.02 -9.56 -4.89
CA ASP A 29 -32.61 -10.94 -5.21
C ASP A 29 -31.16 -11.27 -4.81
N ALA A 30 -30.40 -10.29 -4.27
CA ALA A 30 -28.99 -10.46 -3.91
C ALA A 30 -28.76 -10.92 -2.46
N GLY A 31 -29.83 -11.24 -1.72
CA GLY A 31 -29.80 -11.61 -0.31
C GLY A 31 -30.11 -10.45 0.63
N GLU A 32 -29.96 -10.69 1.94
CA GLU A 32 -30.27 -9.71 2.97
C GLU A 32 -29.34 -8.48 2.88
N PRO A 33 -29.86 -7.26 3.13
CA PRO A 33 -29.05 -6.06 3.13
C PRO A 33 -27.97 -6.12 4.22
N TRP A 34 -26.80 -5.58 3.91
CA TRP A 34 -25.65 -5.51 4.80
C TRP A 34 -25.08 -4.10 4.90
N GLN A 35 -25.13 -3.54 6.10
CA GLN A 35 -24.49 -2.25 6.40
C GLN A 35 -23.01 -2.47 6.71
N ILE A 36 -22.15 -2.17 5.75
CA ILE A 36 -20.70 -2.14 5.95
C ILE A 36 -20.37 -1.02 6.95
N SER A 37 -19.58 -1.35 7.96
CA SER A 37 -19.30 -0.46 9.10
C SER A 37 -18.13 0.49 8.90
N LYS A 38 -17.12 0.09 8.12
CA LYS A 38 -15.91 0.86 7.85
C LYS A 38 -15.43 0.68 6.42
N VAL A 39 -14.90 1.75 5.83
CA VAL A 39 -14.25 1.75 4.52
C VAL A 39 -12.89 2.40 4.67
N TYR A 40 -11.88 1.79 4.06
CA TYR A 40 -10.50 2.25 4.07
C TYR A 40 -10.00 2.44 2.66
N TYR A 41 -9.00 3.32 2.50
CA TYR A 41 -8.28 3.55 1.27
C TYR A 41 -6.82 3.27 1.52
N ASP A 42 -6.22 2.47 0.66
CA ASP A 42 -4.79 2.17 0.70
C ASP A 42 -3.94 3.42 0.34
N ARG A 43 -2.93 3.68 1.18
CA ARG A 43 -2.02 4.84 1.14
C ARG A 43 -0.56 4.39 1.31
N ILE A 44 -0.19 3.25 0.72
CA ILE A 44 1.17 2.67 0.69
C ILE A 44 2.28 3.68 0.33
N PHE A 45 1.99 4.61 -0.58
CA PHE A 45 2.92 5.67 -0.98
C PHE A 45 2.72 6.94 -0.15
N ASN A 46 3.28 6.97 1.06
CA ASN A 46 3.25 8.13 1.95
C ASN A 46 4.66 8.62 2.31
N ALA A 47 4.78 9.93 2.54
CA ALA A 47 6.05 10.58 2.84
C ALA A 47 6.71 10.06 4.14
N PRO A 48 5.96 9.80 5.24
CA PRO A 48 6.54 9.22 6.46
C PRO A 48 7.26 7.89 6.25
N ARG A 49 6.65 6.95 5.50
CA ARG A 49 7.28 5.66 5.17
C ARG A 49 8.61 5.85 4.45
N ILE A 50 8.63 6.67 3.40
CA ILE A 50 9.85 6.92 2.62
C ILE A 50 10.92 7.60 3.49
N GLU A 51 10.53 8.54 4.37
CA GLU A 51 11.46 9.18 5.30
C GLU A 51 12.06 8.17 6.28
N ALA A 52 11.24 7.30 6.88
CA ALA A 52 11.69 6.30 7.84
C ALA A 52 12.67 5.31 7.19
N MET A 53 12.34 4.83 5.99
CA MET A 53 13.22 3.94 5.20
C MET A 53 14.55 4.63 4.86
N TYR A 54 14.52 5.90 4.48
CA TYR A 54 15.73 6.67 4.19
C TYR A 54 16.62 6.88 5.41
N GLN A 55 16.04 7.30 6.54
CA GLN A 55 16.81 7.53 7.76
C GLN A 55 17.43 6.23 8.28
N PHE A 56 16.66 5.13 8.24
CA PHE A 56 17.20 3.82 8.62
C PHE A 56 18.37 3.41 7.74
N LEU A 57 18.22 3.53 6.41
CA LEU A 57 19.28 3.16 5.48
C LEU A 57 20.52 4.06 5.65
N LEU A 58 20.33 5.37 5.82
CA LEU A 58 21.43 6.33 6.02
C LEU A 58 22.29 6.00 7.24
N VAL A 59 21.67 5.49 8.31
CA VAL A 59 22.37 5.13 9.56
C VAL A 59 23.07 3.78 9.45
N ASN A 60 22.43 2.80 8.81
CA ASN A 60 22.90 1.40 8.82
C ASN A 60 23.77 1.04 7.60
N ASP A 61 23.62 1.74 6.48
CA ASP A 61 24.38 1.55 5.26
C ASP A 61 24.52 2.90 4.50
N PRO A 62 25.37 3.82 5.01
CA PRO A 62 25.50 5.19 4.47
C PRO A 62 26.08 5.24 3.04
N ASP A 63 26.77 4.20 2.59
CA ASP A 63 27.34 4.09 1.25
C ASP A 63 26.42 3.34 0.28
N SER A 64 25.22 2.98 0.74
CA SER A 64 24.18 2.32 -0.04
C SER A 64 23.87 3.11 -1.33
N PRO A 65 23.96 2.48 -2.51
CA PRO A 65 23.53 3.11 -3.76
C PRO A 65 22.01 3.36 -3.80
N GLN A 66 21.26 2.80 -2.85
CA GLN A 66 19.82 2.98 -2.74
C GLN A 66 19.43 4.34 -2.13
N LEU A 67 20.35 5.03 -1.44
CA LEU A 67 20.11 6.36 -0.86
C LEU A 67 19.86 7.45 -1.90
N GLU A 68 20.52 7.38 -3.06
CA GLU A 68 20.29 8.33 -4.16
C GLU A 68 18.85 8.24 -4.65
N ARG A 69 18.38 7.02 -4.93
CA ARG A 69 17.00 6.76 -5.35
C ARG A 69 15.98 7.22 -4.32
N LEU A 70 16.21 6.94 -3.03
CA LEU A 70 15.31 7.41 -1.98
C LEU A 70 15.31 8.94 -1.87
N THR A 71 16.43 9.60 -2.10
CA THR A 71 16.50 11.07 -2.10
C THR A 71 15.59 11.67 -3.17
N GLU A 72 15.59 11.09 -4.37
CA GLU A 72 14.67 11.49 -5.45
C GLU A 72 13.19 11.29 -5.05
N VAL A 73 12.85 10.10 -4.56
CA VAL A 73 11.48 9.76 -4.14
C VAL A 73 11.01 10.66 -2.99
N ARG A 74 11.88 10.96 -2.01
CA ARG A 74 11.61 11.93 -0.95
C ARG A 74 11.31 13.31 -1.50
N GLY A 75 12.05 13.75 -2.51
CA GLY A 75 11.79 15.00 -3.22
C GLY A 75 10.38 15.03 -3.80
N TRP A 76 9.96 13.96 -4.49
CA TRP A 76 8.64 13.86 -5.13
C TRP A 76 7.49 13.75 -4.12
N MET A 77 7.76 13.22 -2.93
CA MET A 77 6.76 13.02 -1.88
C MET A 77 6.70 14.15 -0.86
N ARG A 78 7.68 15.05 -0.82
CA ARG A 78 7.84 16.08 0.22
C ARG A 78 6.55 16.87 0.50
N ASP A 79 5.86 17.29 -0.54
CA ASP A 79 4.68 18.15 -0.43
C ASP A 79 3.36 17.36 -0.38
N ARG A 80 3.42 16.02 -0.40
CA ARG A 80 2.22 15.20 -0.32
C ARG A 80 1.71 15.15 1.12
N PRO A 81 0.43 15.49 1.37
CA PRO A 81 -0.10 15.43 2.72
C PRO A 81 -0.16 13.99 3.22
N ASN A 82 0.27 13.77 4.47
CA ASN A 82 -0.01 12.53 5.17
C ASN A 82 -1.48 12.55 5.64
N LEU A 83 -2.29 11.69 5.03
CA LEU A 83 -3.71 11.53 5.34
C LEU A 83 -4.04 10.11 5.81
N ALA A 84 -3.03 9.28 6.09
CA ALA A 84 -3.26 7.96 6.65
C ALA A 84 -3.93 8.11 8.02
N THR A 85 -5.02 7.37 8.24
CA THR A 85 -5.80 7.41 9.48
C THR A 85 -5.63 6.14 10.32
N THR A 86 -4.98 5.12 9.76
CA THR A 86 -4.83 3.81 10.37
C THR A 86 -3.55 3.19 9.83
N GLN A 87 -2.85 2.47 10.70
CA GLN A 87 -1.68 1.68 10.35
C GLN A 87 -1.96 0.25 10.78
N VAL A 88 -1.74 -0.71 9.90
CA VAL A 88 -1.90 -2.14 10.20
C VAL A 88 -0.51 -2.75 10.37
N PRO A 89 -0.18 -3.35 11.53
CA PRO A 89 1.10 -4.01 11.71
C PRO A 89 1.19 -5.24 10.81
N VAL A 90 2.18 -5.25 9.92
CA VAL A 90 2.39 -6.33 8.93
C VAL A 90 3.80 -6.92 8.97
N GLY A 91 4.67 -6.46 9.88
CA GLY A 91 6.07 -6.89 9.93
C GLY A 91 6.27 -8.41 9.93
N ASP A 92 5.38 -9.15 10.59
CA ASP A 92 5.43 -10.62 10.68
C ASP A 92 4.94 -11.34 9.41
N PHE A 93 4.44 -10.60 8.42
CA PHE A 93 3.80 -11.14 7.21
C PHE A 93 4.52 -10.73 5.91
N LEU A 94 5.65 -10.04 5.99
CA LEU A 94 6.36 -9.52 4.81
C LEU A 94 6.85 -10.63 3.88
N GLU A 95 7.26 -11.77 4.44
CA GLU A 95 7.67 -12.95 3.66
C GLU A 95 6.49 -13.51 2.86
N ALA A 96 5.32 -13.65 3.50
CA ALA A 96 4.11 -14.12 2.85
C ALA A 96 3.61 -13.15 1.76
N ARG A 97 3.71 -11.84 2.01
CA ARG A 97 3.43 -10.79 1.01
C ARG A 97 4.30 -10.98 -0.24
N ASP A 98 5.60 -11.15 -0.05
CA ASP A 98 6.52 -11.29 -1.18
C ASP A 98 6.31 -12.60 -1.93
N GLU A 99 6.03 -13.71 -1.23
CA GLU A 99 5.70 -14.98 -1.87
C GLU A 99 4.41 -14.89 -2.69
N ALA A 100 3.38 -14.23 -2.16
CA ALA A 100 2.16 -13.93 -2.90
C ALA A 100 2.48 -13.10 -4.15
N LEU A 101 3.32 -12.08 -4.06
CA LEU A 101 3.69 -11.27 -5.23
C LEU A 101 4.49 -12.08 -6.27
N ARG A 102 5.41 -12.95 -5.86
CA ARG A 102 6.17 -13.84 -6.76
C ARG A 102 5.28 -14.82 -7.50
N SER A 103 4.13 -15.18 -6.95
CA SER A 103 3.16 -16.06 -7.63
C SER A 103 2.58 -15.42 -8.91
N HIS A 104 2.63 -14.09 -9.04
CA HIS A 104 2.24 -13.35 -10.25
C HIS A 104 3.37 -13.30 -11.30
N ALA A 105 3.96 -14.45 -11.63
CA ALA A 105 5.16 -14.57 -12.46
C ALA A 105 5.05 -13.95 -13.87
N SER A 106 3.84 -13.81 -14.43
CA SER A 106 3.63 -13.14 -15.73
C SER A 106 3.66 -11.61 -15.64
N GLN A 107 3.54 -11.05 -14.43
CA GLN A 107 3.44 -9.61 -14.17
C GLN A 107 4.68 -9.06 -13.48
N VAL A 108 5.26 -9.84 -12.57
CA VAL A 108 6.37 -9.43 -11.72
C VAL A 108 7.53 -10.41 -11.86
N ALA A 109 8.65 -9.92 -12.38
CA ALA A 109 9.88 -10.69 -12.44
C ALA A 109 10.43 -10.94 -11.02
N PRO A 110 11.12 -12.08 -10.76
CA PRO A 110 11.68 -12.39 -9.45
C PRO A 110 12.69 -11.36 -8.92
N ASP A 111 13.33 -10.61 -9.81
CA ASP A 111 14.30 -9.54 -9.54
C ASP A 111 13.69 -8.13 -9.68
N SER A 112 12.36 -8.04 -9.70
CA SER A 112 11.65 -6.77 -9.82
C SER A 112 11.95 -5.82 -8.66
N PHE A 113 11.85 -4.52 -8.93
CA PHE A 113 12.01 -3.45 -7.93
C PHE A 113 11.06 -3.58 -6.73
N PHE A 114 9.98 -4.35 -6.83
CA PHE A 114 9.09 -4.62 -5.69
C PHE A 114 9.79 -5.39 -4.55
N PHE A 115 10.84 -6.18 -4.85
CA PHE A 115 11.60 -6.94 -3.86
C PHE A 115 12.91 -6.26 -3.46
N PHE A 116 13.08 -5.00 -3.85
CA PHE A 116 14.32 -4.25 -3.66
C PHE A 116 14.70 -4.05 -2.18
N TRP A 117 13.70 -3.93 -1.30
CA TRP A 117 13.93 -3.73 0.14
C TRP A 117 13.93 -5.07 0.87
N PRO A 118 15.01 -5.42 1.61
CA PRO A 118 15.00 -6.55 2.52
C PRO A 118 13.84 -6.43 3.51
N ASN A 119 13.16 -7.53 3.80
CA ASN A 119 12.03 -7.52 4.74
C ASN A 119 12.47 -7.15 6.16
N ASP A 120 13.67 -7.56 6.58
CA ASP A 120 14.22 -7.16 7.89
C ASP A 120 14.37 -5.65 8.00
N LEU A 121 14.83 -4.98 6.94
CA LEU A 121 14.92 -3.52 6.89
C LEU A 121 13.53 -2.90 6.99
N GLN A 122 12.56 -3.39 6.21
CA GLN A 122 11.17 -2.90 6.27
C GLN A 122 10.55 -3.07 7.66
N ARG A 123 10.82 -4.20 8.33
CA ARG A 123 10.31 -4.52 9.66
C ARG A 123 10.84 -3.56 10.73
N GLU A 124 12.10 -3.14 10.62
CA GLU A 124 12.68 -2.17 11.55
C GLU A 124 12.25 -0.72 11.25
N ALA A 125 12.22 -0.34 9.97
CA ALA A 125 11.99 1.05 9.58
C ALA A 125 10.50 1.44 9.50
N TRP A 126 9.64 0.54 8.98
CA TRP A 126 8.23 0.80 8.76
C TRP A 126 7.40 -0.51 8.72
N PRO A 127 7.12 -1.15 9.87
CA PRO A 127 6.44 -2.45 9.93
C PRO A 127 4.92 -2.37 9.70
N TYR A 128 4.45 -1.37 8.95
CA TYR A 128 3.04 -1.06 8.77
C TYR A 128 2.66 -0.94 7.29
N GLU A 129 1.40 -1.28 6.97
CA GLU A 129 0.73 -0.78 5.78
C GLU A 129 -0.32 0.27 6.20
N ASP A 130 -0.47 1.30 5.37
CA ASP A 130 -1.27 2.51 5.63
C ASP A 130 -2.41 2.68 4.63
#